data_AF-A0A925VHG8-F1
#
_entry.id   AF-A0A925VHG8-F1
#
_cell.length_a   1.000
_cell.length_b   1.000
_cell.length_c   1.000
_cell.angle_alpha   90.00
_cell.angle_beta   90.00
_cell.angle_gamma   90.00
#
_symmetry.space_group_name_H-M   'P 1'
#
loop_
_entity.id
_entity.type
_entity.pdbx_description
1 polymer ?
#
loop_
_entity_poly.entity_id
_entity_poly.type
_entity_poly.pdbx_seq_one_letter_code
_entity_poly.pdbx_strand_id
1 'polypeptide(L)' 'MTDTMYTVDALFTGKDALTRDIYERLLDALRVIGPFREEAKKTSIHLVNQSGFAGVHPRKSYLYLNL' A
#
# COMPACT_ATOMS: atom_id res chain seq x y z
N MET A 1 3.34 -25.10 3.78
CA MET A 1 2.91 -23.78 4.28
C MET A 1 2.06 -23.17 3.19
N THR A 2 0.79 -22.92 3.43
CA THR A 2 -0.11 -22.33 2.42
C THR A 2 0.29 -20.87 2.26
N ASP A 3 0.93 -20.54 1.13
CA ASP A 3 1.29 -19.16 0.82
C ASP A 3 -0.01 -18.39 0.57
N THR A 4 -0.44 -17.60 1.56
CA THR A 4 -1.68 -16.85 1.44
C THR A 4 -1.37 -15.63 0.59
N MET A 5 -1.82 -15.63 -0.67
CA MET A 5 -1.71 -14.46 -1.53
C MET A 5 -2.66 -13.37 -1.04
N TYR A 6 -2.09 -12.26 -0.57
CA TYR A 6 -2.83 -11.04 -0.29
C TYR A 6 -2.89 -10.18 -1.56
N THR A 7 -3.97 -9.43 -1.73
CA THR A 7 -4.10 -8.43 -2.79
C THR A 7 -4.18 -7.03 -2.18
N VAL A 8 -3.72 -6.03 -2.93
CA VAL A 8 -3.82 -4.63 -2.50
C VAL A 8 -5.28 -4.25 -2.25
N ASP A 9 -6.19 -4.64 -3.14
CA ASP A 9 -7.62 -4.29 -3.03
C ASP A 9 -8.28 -4.88 -1.79
N ALA A 10 -7.91 -6.11 -1.38
CA ALA A 10 -8.44 -6.73 -0.17
C ALA A 10 -8.10 -5.93 1.10
N LEU A 11 -6.99 -5.18 1.09
CA LEU A 11 -6.59 -4.32 2.21
C LEU A 11 -7.46 -3.07 2.34
N PHE A 12 -8.26 -2.71 1.32
CA PHE A 12 -9.20 -1.59 1.35
C PHE A 12 -10.65 -1.99 1.65
N THR A 13 -10.98 -3.28 1.65
CA THR A 13 -12.32 -3.77 2.01
C THR A 13 -12.77 -3.24 3.38
N GLY A 14 -13.97 -2.66 3.42
CA GLY A 14 -14.58 -2.10 4.64
C GLY A 14 -13.95 -0.80 5.15
N LYS A 15 -13.06 -0.17 4.37
CA LYS A 15 -12.50 1.16 4.67
C LYS A 15 -13.27 2.24 3.92
N ASP A 16 -13.14 3.47 4.40
CA ASP A 16 -13.74 4.62 3.74
C ASP A 16 -13.09 4.80 2.35
N ALA A 17 -13.90 5.16 1.34
CA ALA A 17 -13.42 5.37 -0.03
C ALA A 17 -12.24 6.38 -0.08
N LEU A 18 -12.30 7.41 0.76
CA LEU A 18 -11.24 8.38 0.94
C LEU A 18 -9.87 7.75 1.25
N THR A 19 -9.83 6.64 2.00
CA THR A 19 -8.57 5.95 2.30
C THR A 19 -7.92 5.39 1.03
N ARG A 20 -8.72 4.87 0.08
CA ARG A 20 -8.22 4.41 -1.22
C ARG A 20 -7.77 5.60 -2.07
N ASP A 21 -8.52 6.68 -2.08
CA ASP A 21 -8.16 7.89 -2.83
C ASP A 21 -6.84 8.50 -2.34
N ILE A 22 -6.61 8.56 -1.01
CA ILE A 22 -5.34 9.01 -0.43
C ILE A 22 -4.21 8.09 -0.86
N TYR A 23 -4.45 6.78 -0.87
CA TYR A 23 -3.45 5.80 -1.29
C TYR A 23 -3.02 6.00 -2.74
N GLU A 24 -3.98 6.15 -3.66
CA GLU A 24 -3.68 6.36 -5.08
C GLU A 24 -2.91 7.68 -5.31
N ARG A 25 -3.31 8.76 -4.64
CA ARG A 25 -2.59 10.05 -4.68
C ARG A 25 -1.17 9.94 -4.13
N LEU A 26 -0.98 9.15 -3.06
CA LEU A 26 0.35 8.86 -2.52
C LEU A 26 1.21 8.13 -3.56
N LEU A 27 0.67 7.11 -4.25
CA LEU A 27 1.40 6.39 -5.28
C LEU A 27 1.84 7.31 -6.41
N ASP A 28 0.96 8.20 -6.88
CA ASP A 28 1.29 9.15 -7.93
C ASP A 28 2.40 10.12 -7.51
N ALA A 29 2.35 10.61 -6.26
CA ALA A 29 3.42 11.45 -5.71
C ALA A 29 4.76 10.70 -5.62
N LEU A 30 4.73 9.43 -5.17
CA LEU A 30 5.93 8.61 -5.05
C LEU A 30 6.52 8.19 -6.40
N ARG A 31 5.70 8.04 -7.44
CA ARG A 31 6.16 7.71 -8.80
C ARG A 31 7.04 8.80 -9.42
N VAL A 32 6.95 10.05 -8.93
CA VAL A 32 7.85 11.14 -9.33
C VAL A 32 9.29 10.87 -8.83
N ILE A 33 9.45 10.16 -7.71
CA ILE A 33 10.76 9.81 -7.15
C ILE A 33 11.40 8.66 -7.95
N GLY A 34 10.59 7.68 -8.37
CA GLY A 34 11.04 6.57 -9.20
C GLY A 34 10.05 5.41 -9.28
N PRO A 35 10.37 4.38 -10.08
CA PRO A 35 9.53 3.20 -10.19
C PRO A 35 9.57 2.36 -8.91
N PHE A 36 8.45 1.74 -8.58
CA PHE A 36 8.34 0.73 -7.52
C PHE A 36 7.23 -0.25 -7.89
N ARG A 37 7.22 -1.40 -7.23
CA ARG A 37 6.10 -2.36 -7.26
C ARG A 37 5.42 -2.42 -5.89
N GLU A 38 4.12 -2.66 -5.91
CA GLU A 38 3.32 -2.90 -4.73
C GLU A 38 3.35 -4.39 -4.37
N GLU A 39 3.68 -4.69 -3.12
CA GLU A 39 3.60 -6.03 -2.56
C GLU A 39 2.63 -6.04 -1.38
N ALA A 40 1.45 -6.63 -1.56
CA ALA A 40 0.51 -6.81 -0.47
C ALA A 40 1.03 -7.84 0.54
N LYS A 41 0.96 -7.47 1.82
CA LYS A 41 1.14 -8.34 2.98
C LYS A 41 -0.21 -8.43 3.71
N LYS A 42 -0.22 -9.11 4.85
CA LYS A 42 -1.45 -9.35 5.63
C LYS A 42 -2.20 -8.07 6.04
N THR A 43 -1.48 -7.02 6.40
CA THR A 43 -2.05 -5.76 6.94
C THR A 43 -1.35 -4.50 6.42
N SER A 44 -0.50 -4.66 5.41
CA SER A 44 0.33 -3.60 4.84
C SER A 44 0.60 -3.84 3.37
N ILE A 45 1.02 -2.79 2.68
CA ILE A 45 1.49 -2.81 1.31
C ILE A 45 2.93 -2.33 1.35
N HIS A 46 3.87 -3.16 0.91
CA HIS A 46 5.25 -2.75 0.77
C HIS A 46 5.46 -2.20 -0.63
N LEU A 47 5.95 -0.97 -0.72
CA LEU A 47 6.47 -0.40 -1.95
C LEU A 47 7.95 -0.79 -2.02
N VAL A 48 8.36 -1.45 -3.11
CA VAL A 48 9.72 -1.95 -3.24
C VAL A 48 10.32 -1.61 -4.61
N ASN A 49 11.61 -1.31 -4.61
CA ASN A 49 12.43 -1.15 -5.80
C ASN A 49 13.82 -1.71 -5.51
N GLN A 50 14.09 -2.96 -5.92
CA GLN A 50 15.24 -3.80 -5.53
C GLN A 50 15.33 -4.11 -4.03
N SER A 51 15.08 -3.14 -3.17
CA SER A 51 14.96 -3.22 -1.71
C SER A 51 13.64 -2.54 -1.25
N GLY A 52 13.40 -2.51 0.06
CA GLY A 52 12.26 -1.79 0.65
C GLY A 52 12.38 -0.29 0.40
N PHE A 53 11.32 0.31 -0.16
CA PHE A 53 11.23 1.75 -0.41
C PHE A 53 10.33 2.44 0.61
N ALA A 54 9.13 1.91 0.85
CA ALA A 54 8.20 2.41 1.87
C ALA A 54 7.19 1.33 2.27
N GLY A 55 6.53 1.50 3.42
CA GLY A 55 5.42 0.65 3.86
C GLY A 55 4.15 1.47 4.08
N VAL A 56 3.03 1.02 3.52
CA VAL A 56 1.73 1.66 3.69
C VAL A 56 0.79 0.74 4.45
N HIS A 57 0.15 1.24 5.49
CA HIS A 57 -0.88 0.50 6.22
C HIS A 57 -2.22 1.22 6.12
N PRO A 58 -3.16 0.72 5.30
CA PRO A 58 -4.51 1.25 5.26
C PRO A 58 -5.22 1.12 6.62
N ARG A 59 -5.84 2.20 7.09
CA ARG A 59 -6.72 2.27 8.26
C ARG A 59 -8.11 2.72 7.82
N LYS A 60 -9.09 2.80 8.72
CA LYS A 60 -10.49 3.06 8.32
C LYS A 60 -10.62 4.35 7.48
N SER A 61 -9.97 5.42 7.92
CA SER A 61 -10.11 6.78 7.38
C SER A 61 -8.77 7.50 7.15
N TYR A 62 -7.65 6.78 7.19
CA TYR A 62 -6.30 7.33 7.01
C TYR A 62 -5.30 6.23 6.64
N LEU A 63 -4.05 6.63 6.32
CA LEU A 63 -2.93 5.71 6.08
C LEU A 63 -1.85 5.95 7.14
N TYR A 64 -1.21 4.88 7.62
CA TYR A 64 0.16 5.03 8.14
C TYR A 64 1.14 4.83 6.99
N LEU A 65 2.08 5.77 6.87
CA LEU A 65 3.20 5.72 5.92
C LEU A 65 4.50 5.54 6.72
N ASN A 66 5.23 4.47 6.43
CA ASN A 66 6.55 4.19 6.98
C ASN A 66 7.59 4.40 5.87
N LEU A 67 8.62 5.18 6.16
CA LEU A 67 9.73 5.54 5.26
C LEU A 67 11.04 4.97 5.79
#